data_AF-A0AAJ5VX28-F1
#
_entry.id   AF-A0AAJ5VX28-F1
#
_cell.length_a   1.000
_cell.length_b   1.000
_cell.length_c   1.000
_cell.angle_alpha   90.00
_cell.angle_beta   90.00
_cell.angle_gamma   90.00
#
_symmetry.space_group_name_H-M   'P 1'
#
loop_
_entity.id
_entity.type
_entity.pdbx_description
1 polymer ?
#
loop_
_entity_poly.entity_id
_entity_poly.type
_entity_poly.pdbx_seq_one_letter_code
_entity_poly.pdbx_strand_id
1 'polypeptide(L)'
;MPVFNDELGNIFHTDGDRIVWATTRRPALLLPDQKIIIDPFTVQFPDFVKNNAYGFAVDTTTSQSTCMSMVTIVPQEWDSGLSELATLSEQFNYFETEITLTRIKTPSNFMQLPFPDCWGSGTTHMCDGGALMEATGMLVRIFTIERDGDKICLRRKQSVTNGGARFVWNSNNNNDTAAGGMRNGWTHGGNPNGWVAAQIDYKAGGNIQKRRGGSNACSLSDPTDYESIWRGKLVITPGYIKP
;
A
#
# COMPACT_ATOMS: atom_id res chain seq x y z
N MET A 1 10.58 26.30 26.43
CA MET A 1 9.90 25.90 27.69
C MET A 1 9.32 24.50 27.49
N PRO A 2 9.24 23.64 28.53
CA PRO A 2 8.55 22.36 28.42
C PRO A 2 7.07 22.60 28.09
N VAL A 3 6.53 21.82 27.17
CA VAL A 3 5.10 21.86 26.82
C VAL A 3 4.43 20.66 27.49
N PHE A 4 3.33 20.92 28.21
CA PHE A 4 2.47 19.88 28.75
C PHE A 4 1.45 19.50 27.69
N ASN A 5 1.37 18.22 27.35
CA ASN A 5 0.19 17.67 26.67
C ASN A 5 -0.73 17.05 27.73
N ASP A 6 -1.89 17.69 27.87
CA ASP A 6 -2.96 17.47 28.83
C ASP A 6 -3.77 16.19 28.59
N GLU A 7 -3.76 15.63 27.38
CA GLU A 7 -4.54 14.42 27.06
C GLU A 7 -3.84 13.11 27.44
N LEU A 8 -2.50 13.11 27.56
CA LEU A 8 -1.70 11.90 27.81
C LEU A 8 -0.73 12.03 28.99
N GLY A 9 -0.70 13.18 29.68
CA GLY A 9 0.22 13.43 30.79
C GLY A 9 1.70 13.45 30.37
N ASN A 10 1.97 13.59 29.08
CA ASN A 10 3.33 13.59 28.54
C ASN A 10 3.90 15.02 28.60
N ILE A 11 5.02 15.18 29.30
CA ILE A 11 5.80 16.43 29.26
C ILE A 11 6.90 16.23 28.25
N PHE A 12 7.04 17.14 27.30
CA PHE A 12 8.14 17.11 26.36
C PHE A 12 8.80 18.48 26.19
N HIS A 13 10.08 18.44 25.84
CA HIS A 13 10.89 19.59 25.49
C HIS A 13 11.26 19.48 24.01
N THR A 14 10.92 20.51 23.24
CA THR A 14 11.29 20.62 21.83
C THR A 14 12.41 21.62 21.60
N ASP A 15 13.15 21.38 20.52
CA ASP A 15 14.13 22.26 19.91
C ASP A 15 13.74 22.41 18.44
N GLY A 16 13.01 23.48 18.12
CA GLY A 16 12.22 23.58 16.89
C GLY A 16 11.11 22.52 16.84
N ASP A 17 11.05 21.77 15.73
CA ASP A 17 10.08 20.69 15.52
C ASP A 17 10.52 19.36 16.14
N ARG A 18 11.75 19.29 16.69
CA ARG A 18 12.33 18.07 17.25
C ARG A 18 12.00 17.93 18.73
N ILE A 19 11.50 16.76 19.15
CA ILE A 19 11.39 16.40 20.57
C ILE A 19 12.76 15.95 21.09
N VAL A 20 13.35 16.72 21.99
CA VAL A 20 14.67 16.44 22.60
C VAL A 20 14.56 15.59 23.87
N TRP A 21 13.44 15.74 24.58
CA TRP A 21 13.14 14.99 25.80
C TRP A 21 11.63 14.83 25.92
N ALA A 22 11.17 13.66 26.35
CA ALA A 22 9.78 13.47 26.75
C ALA A 22 9.71 12.54 27.95
N THR A 23 8.66 12.63 28.77
CA THR A 23 8.45 11.64 29.84
C THR A 23 8.29 10.21 29.31
N THR A 24 7.86 10.06 28.06
CA THR A 24 7.78 8.77 27.35
C THR A 24 9.05 8.38 26.60
N ARG A 25 10.07 9.26 26.53
CA ARG A 25 11.26 9.06 25.70
C ARG A 25 12.53 9.54 26.40
N ARG A 26 13.47 8.62 26.60
CA ARG A 26 14.77 8.95 27.20
C ARG A 26 15.52 9.97 26.33
N PRO A 27 16.20 10.96 26.93
CA PRO A 27 17.01 11.90 26.18
C PRO A 27 18.13 11.16 25.44
N ALA A 28 18.35 11.55 24.19
CA ALA A 28 19.41 11.02 23.33
C ALA A 28 20.46 12.09 23.06
N LEU A 29 21.73 11.72 23.17
CA LEU A 29 22.85 12.52 22.68
C LEU A 29 23.06 12.18 21.20
N LEU A 30 22.64 13.07 20.31
CA LEU A 30 22.91 12.95 18.88
C LEU A 30 24.30 13.49 18.55
N LEU A 31 24.90 12.95 17.48
CA LEU A 31 26.20 13.37 16.98
C LEU A 31 26.07 13.83 15.52
N PRO A 32 25.67 15.09 15.29
CA PRO A 32 25.41 15.62 13.95
C PRO A 32 26.60 15.55 12.99
N ASP A 33 27.83 15.60 13.51
CA ASP A 33 29.06 15.53 12.71
C ASP A 33 29.31 14.13 12.13
N GLN A 34 28.56 13.11 12.59
CA GLN A 34 28.64 11.73 12.10
C GLN A 34 27.41 11.30 11.30
N LYS A 35 26.69 12.28 10.72
CA LYS A 35 25.53 12.01 9.86
C LYS A 35 25.91 11.12 8.67
N ILE A 36 25.08 10.11 8.42
CA ILE A 36 25.15 9.29 7.22
C ILE A 36 24.05 9.79 6.27
N ILE A 37 24.43 10.13 5.05
CA ILE A 37 23.50 10.64 4.04
C ILE A 37 23.38 9.63 2.91
N ILE A 38 22.15 9.21 2.63
CA ILE A 38 21.81 8.32 1.52
C ILE A 38 21.00 9.12 0.51
N ASP A 39 21.59 9.36 -0.66
CA ASP A 39 21.00 10.12 -1.76
C ASP A 39 21.49 9.54 -3.11
N PRO A 40 20.63 8.86 -3.91
CA PRO A 40 19.20 8.70 -3.69
C PRO A 40 18.86 7.58 -2.69
N PHE A 41 17.99 7.87 -1.73
CA PHE A 41 17.25 6.88 -0.96
C PHE A 41 15.96 6.50 -1.70
N THR A 42 15.70 5.20 -1.88
CA THR A 42 14.53 4.70 -2.63
C THR A 42 13.71 3.74 -1.78
N VAL A 43 12.40 3.97 -1.71
CA VAL A 43 11.42 3.06 -1.09
C VAL A 43 10.49 2.56 -2.19
N GLN A 44 10.51 1.25 -2.44
CA GLN A 44 9.73 0.62 -3.52
C GLN A 44 8.84 -0.48 -2.97
N PHE A 45 7.58 -0.48 -3.39
CA PHE A 45 6.58 -1.49 -3.08
C PHE A 45 6.19 -2.20 -4.37
N PRO A 46 6.25 -3.55 -4.41
CA PRO A 46 5.89 -4.28 -5.62
C PRO A 46 4.40 -4.15 -5.93
N ASP A 47 4.05 -4.43 -7.19
CA ASP A 47 2.66 -4.59 -7.61
C ASP A 47 1.96 -5.73 -6.81
N PHE A 48 0.63 -5.69 -6.77
CA PHE A 48 -0.13 -6.73 -6.09
C PHE A 48 -0.43 -7.90 -7.03
N VAL A 49 -0.68 -9.07 -6.43
CA VAL A 49 -1.23 -10.21 -7.14
C VAL A 49 -2.68 -9.89 -7.46
N LYS A 50 -3.01 -9.92 -8.75
CA LYS A 50 -4.31 -9.56 -9.28
C LYS A 50 -5.01 -10.76 -9.88
N ASN A 51 -6.33 -10.68 -9.86
CA ASN A 51 -7.26 -11.51 -10.59
C ASN A 51 -8.25 -10.58 -11.29
N ASN A 52 -9.26 -11.15 -11.93
CA ASN A 52 -10.31 -10.41 -12.58
C ASN A 52 -11.70 -10.96 -12.24
N ALA A 53 -12.68 -10.08 -12.17
CA ALA A 53 -14.09 -10.41 -12.06
C ALA A 53 -14.78 -10.15 -13.39
N TYR A 54 -15.82 -10.93 -13.68
CA TYR A 54 -16.63 -10.79 -14.89
C TYR A 54 -18.11 -10.82 -14.54
N GLY A 55 -18.79 -9.71 -14.79
CA GLY A 55 -20.22 -9.54 -14.62
C GLY A 55 -20.94 -9.71 -15.96
N PHE A 56 -22.06 -10.40 -15.94
CA PHE A 56 -22.97 -10.50 -17.09
C PHE A 56 -24.40 -10.26 -16.62
N ALA A 57 -25.15 -9.51 -17.41
CA ALA A 57 -26.59 -9.38 -17.24
C ALA A 57 -27.29 -9.37 -18.60
N VAL A 58 -28.42 -10.06 -18.67
CA VAL A 58 -29.37 -9.97 -19.78
C VAL A 58 -30.69 -9.40 -19.27
N ASP A 59 -31.22 -8.43 -20.01
CA ASP A 59 -32.60 -7.99 -19.90
C ASP A 59 -33.45 -8.85 -20.83
N THR A 60 -34.31 -9.68 -20.24
CA THR A 60 -35.16 -10.62 -20.98
C THR A 60 -36.30 -9.92 -21.71
N THR A 61 -36.62 -8.67 -21.38
CA THR A 61 -37.68 -7.90 -22.04
C THR A 61 -37.21 -7.28 -23.34
N THR A 62 -35.97 -6.79 -23.36
CA THR A 62 -35.35 -6.14 -24.54
C THR A 62 -34.39 -7.06 -25.29
N SER A 63 -34.13 -8.26 -24.77
CA SER A 63 -33.08 -9.18 -25.26
C SER A 63 -31.69 -8.54 -25.36
N GLN A 64 -31.47 -7.46 -24.60
CA GLN A 64 -30.17 -6.80 -24.55
C GLN A 64 -29.32 -7.43 -23.46
N SER A 65 -28.04 -7.61 -23.77
CA SER A 65 -27.06 -8.07 -22.80
C SER A 65 -26.05 -6.97 -22.49
N THR A 66 -25.50 -7.05 -21.30
CA THR A 66 -24.43 -6.18 -20.80
C THR A 66 -23.37 -7.06 -20.15
N CYS A 67 -22.11 -6.64 -20.23
CA CYS A 67 -21.04 -7.21 -19.43
C CYS A 67 -20.20 -6.11 -18.80
N MET A 68 -19.49 -6.50 -17.76
CA MET A 68 -18.46 -5.68 -17.14
C MET A 68 -17.33 -6.59 -16.68
N SER A 69 -16.10 -6.12 -16.81
CA SER A 69 -14.94 -6.80 -16.23
C SER A 69 -14.22 -5.84 -15.30
N MET A 70 -13.65 -6.40 -14.23
CA MET A 70 -12.97 -5.65 -13.21
C MET A 70 -11.67 -6.36 -12.81
N VAL A 71 -10.68 -5.58 -12.39
CA VAL A 71 -9.49 -6.07 -11.68
C VAL A 71 -9.87 -6.29 -10.22
N THR A 72 -9.45 -7.42 -9.66
CA THR A 72 -9.54 -7.70 -8.23
C THR A 72 -8.15 -7.93 -7.65
N ILE A 73 -7.77 -7.24 -6.59
CA ILE A 73 -6.53 -7.47 -5.86
C ILE A 73 -6.76 -8.58 -4.84
N VAL A 74 -5.87 -9.57 -4.81
CA VAL A 74 -5.98 -10.70 -3.87
C VAL A 74 -5.58 -10.26 -2.46
N PRO A 75 -6.29 -10.68 -1.40
CA PRO A 75 -5.84 -10.46 -0.03
C PRO A 75 -4.47 -11.10 0.19
N GLN A 76 -3.51 -10.31 0.64
CA GLN A 76 -2.13 -10.76 0.81
C GLN A 76 -1.36 -9.84 1.75
N GLU A 77 -0.31 -10.41 2.33
CA GLU A 77 0.70 -9.72 3.11
C GLU A 77 2.05 -9.88 2.40
N TRP A 78 2.82 -8.80 2.33
CA TRP A 78 4.18 -8.83 1.82
C TRP A 78 5.10 -8.06 2.77
N ASP A 79 6.28 -8.63 2.97
CA ASP A 79 7.35 -8.07 3.79
C ASP A 79 8.64 -8.17 3.00
N SER A 80 9.38 -7.07 2.86
CA SER A 80 10.66 -7.09 2.15
C SER A 80 11.77 -7.81 2.91
N GLY A 81 11.56 -8.10 4.19
CA GLY A 81 12.66 -8.36 5.13
C GLY A 81 13.50 -7.11 5.36
N LEU A 82 14.61 -7.28 6.09
CA LEU A 82 15.57 -6.22 6.37
C LEU A 82 16.54 -6.06 5.20
N SER A 83 16.70 -4.82 4.73
CA SER A 83 17.69 -4.43 3.71
C SER A 83 18.65 -3.43 4.33
N GLU A 84 19.94 -3.77 4.39
CA GLU A 84 20.96 -2.90 5.00
C GLU A 84 21.08 -1.57 4.25
N LEU A 85 21.13 -0.48 5.01
CA LEU A 85 21.33 0.89 4.53
C LEU A 85 22.69 1.44 4.93
N ALA A 86 23.10 1.16 6.17
CA ALA A 86 24.35 1.66 6.74
C ALA A 86 24.77 0.81 7.94
N THR A 87 26.05 0.93 8.31
CA THR A 87 26.60 0.38 9.55
C THR A 87 26.91 1.52 10.51
N LEU A 88 26.54 1.38 11.78
CA LEU A 88 26.90 2.26 12.87
C LEU A 88 28.10 1.70 13.62
N SER A 89 28.97 2.57 14.13
CA SER A 89 29.99 2.15 15.09
C SER A 89 29.34 1.58 16.35
N GLU A 90 29.96 0.57 16.97
CA GLU A 90 29.48 -0.12 18.19
C GLU A 90 29.18 0.82 19.36
N GLN A 91 29.83 1.99 19.39
CA GLN A 91 29.63 3.01 20.42
C GLN A 91 28.25 3.71 20.35
N PHE A 92 27.54 3.61 19.24
CA PHE A 92 26.19 4.17 19.08
C PHE A 92 25.15 3.12 19.37
N ASN A 93 24.15 3.44 20.20
CA ASN A 93 23.01 2.55 20.48
C ASN A 93 21.67 3.18 20.06
N TYR A 94 21.72 4.32 19.36
CA TYR A 94 20.56 5.11 18.99
C TYR A 94 20.77 5.84 17.66
N PHE A 95 19.69 6.18 16.95
CA PHE A 95 19.74 7.02 15.76
C PHE A 95 18.41 7.76 15.58
N GLU A 96 18.45 8.91 14.90
CA GLU A 96 17.27 9.57 14.34
C GLU A 96 17.38 9.65 12.84
N THR A 97 16.22 9.79 12.18
CA THR A 97 16.18 9.95 10.73
C THR A 97 15.46 11.22 10.32
N GLU A 98 16.00 11.90 9.32
CA GLU A 98 15.32 12.94 8.57
C GLU A 98 15.18 12.44 7.14
N ILE A 99 13.95 12.41 6.62
CA ILE A 99 13.67 11.84 5.31
C ILE A 99 12.91 12.85 4.48
N THR A 100 13.32 13.01 3.22
CA THR A 100 12.52 13.69 2.19
C THR A 100 12.25 12.68 1.10
N LEU A 101 10.98 12.45 0.75
CA LEU A 101 10.58 11.55 -0.32
C LEU A 101 9.61 12.24 -1.26
N THR A 102 9.65 11.83 -2.51
CA THR A 102 8.66 12.18 -3.53
C THR A 102 8.29 10.92 -4.28
N ARG A 103 6.99 10.73 -4.54
CA ARG A 103 6.49 9.59 -5.31
C ARG A 103 6.91 9.77 -6.76
N ILE A 104 7.76 8.87 -7.27
CA ILE A 104 8.25 8.88 -8.65
C ILE A 104 7.50 7.87 -9.55
N LYS A 105 6.80 6.90 -8.95
CA LYS A 105 5.86 6.02 -9.63
C LYS A 105 4.55 5.98 -8.87
N THR A 106 3.48 6.42 -9.52
CA THR A 106 2.14 6.46 -8.94
C THR A 106 1.38 5.19 -9.27
N PRO A 107 0.81 4.49 -8.27
CA PRO A 107 -0.08 3.36 -8.52
C PRO A 107 -1.24 3.75 -9.41
N SER A 108 -1.76 2.79 -10.18
CA SER A 108 -2.98 2.96 -10.94
C SER A 108 -4.14 3.43 -10.06
N ASN A 109 -5.06 4.19 -10.65
CA ASN A 109 -6.23 4.68 -9.93
C ASN A 109 -7.06 3.51 -9.40
N PHE A 110 -7.47 3.63 -8.15
CA PHE A 110 -8.38 2.72 -7.49
C PHE A 110 -9.82 3.18 -7.70
N MET A 111 -10.65 2.38 -8.39
CA MET A 111 -12.05 2.73 -8.67
C MET A 111 -12.20 4.14 -9.26
N GLN A 112 -11.29 4.50 -10.16
CA GLN A 112 -11.16 5.83 -10.79
C GLN A 112 -10.69 6.96 -9.85
N LEU A 113 -10.43 6.67 -8.58
CA LEU A 113 -9.84 7.61 -7.62
C LEU A 113 -8.31 7.47 -7.58
N PRO A 114 -7.58 8.57 -7.39
CA PRO A 114 -6.13 8.52 -7.24
C PRO A 114 -5.75 7.72 -5.99
N PHE A 115 -4.62 7.01 -6.07
CA PHE A 115 -4.09 6.27 -4.93
C PHE A 115 -3.58 7.25 -3.86
N PRO A 116 -4.09 7.21 -2.62
CA PRO A 116 -3.78 8.23 -1.61
C PRO A 116 -2.31 8.24 -1.24
N ASP A 117 -1.80 9.43 -1.02
CA ASP A 117 -0.47 9.73 -0.49
C ASP A 117 -0.64 10.16 0.97
N CYS A 118 -0.02 9.41 1.89
CA CYS A 118 -0.02 9.72 3.32
C CYS A 118 1.30 10.33 3.81
N TRP A 119 2.36 10.35 2.98
CA TRP A 119 3.66 10.87 3.36
C TRP A 119 3.69 12.41 3.33
N GLY A 120 2.96 13.01 2.39
CA GLY A 120 2.92 14.46 2.21
C GLY A 120 4.21 15.03 1.60
N SER A 121 4.40 16.34 1.68
CA SER A 121 5.56 17.04 1.11
C SER A 121 6.53 17.51 2.18
N GLY A 122 7.84 17.48 1.88
CA GLY A 122 8.88 18.08 2.71
C GLY A 122 9.75 17.07 3.45
N THR A 123 10.50 17.58 4.42
CA THR A 123 11.37 16.76 5.27
C THR A 123 10.60 16.33 6.52
N THR A 124 10.55 15.03 6.74
CA THR A 124 9.93 14.40 7.89
C THR A 124 11.01 13.92 8.84
N HIS A 125 10.97 14.38 10.09
CA HIS A 125 11.79 13.84 11.17
C HIS A 125 11.08 12.61 11.77
N MET A 126 11.77 11.49 11.83
CA MET A 126 11.24 10.25 12.40
C MET A 126 12.14 9.74 13.52
N CYS A 127 11.60 9.78 14.73
CA CYS A 127 12.24 9.31 15.96
C CYS A 127 12.26 7.78 16.06
N ASP A 128 11.23 7.11 15.52
CA ASP A 128 11.03 5.66 15.64
C ASP A 128 11.17 4.93 14.29
N GLY A 129 11.65 5.64 13.27
CA GLY A 129 11.99 5.08 11.96
C GLY A 129 10.81 4.63 11.08
N GLY A 130 9.58 4.59 11.59
CA GLY A 130 8.41 4.07 10.88
C GLY A 130 7.48 5.14 10.29
N ALA A 131 6.91 4.85 9.12
CA ALA A 131 5.89 5.71 8.51
C ALA A 131 4.87 4.96 7.66
N LEU A 132 3.65 5.49 7.66
CA LEU A 132 2.59 5.13 6.74
C LEU A 132 2.77 5.89 5.43
N MET A 133 2.96 5.16 4.33
CA MET A 133 3.14 5.75 3.00
C MET A 133 1.83 5.92 2.26
N GLU A 134 1.02 4.86 2.26
CA GLU A 134 -0.21 4.78 1.48
C GLU A 134 -1.23 3.97 2.25
N ALA A 135 -2.44 4.49 2.42
CA ALA A 135 -3.56 3.78 3.02
C ALA A 135 -4.85 4.06 2.27
N THR A 136 -5.52 2.99 1.87
CA THR A 136 -6.94 3.00 1.50
C THR A 136 -7.72 2.21 2.54
N GLY A 137 -9.04 2.08 2.39
CA GLY A 137 -9.83 1.27 3.31
C GLY A 137 -9.33 -0.18 3.47
N MET A 138 -8.74 -0.76 2.42
CA MET A 138 -8.39 -2.20 2.40
C MET A 138 -6.90 -2.48 2.14
N LEU A 139 -6.11 -1.46 1.83
CA LEU A 139 -4.69 -1.60 1.47
C LEU A 139 -3.86 -0.62 2.28
N VAL A 140 -2.75 -1.13 2.83
CA VAL A 140 -1.80 -0.33 3.60
C VAL A 140 -0.38 -0.62 3.13
N ARG A 141 0.45 0.42 3.03
CA ARG A 141 1.89 0.37 2.76
C ARG A 141 2.65 1.17 3.79
N ILE A 142 3.59 0.51 4.45
CA ILE A 142 4.45 1.12 5.46
C ILE A 142 5.91 0.82 5.16
N PHE A 143 6.80 1.68 5.63
CA PHE A 143 8.19 1.31 5.78
C PHE A 143 8.67 1.65 7.19
N THR A 144 9.73 0.98 7.60
CA THR A 144 10.42 1.20 8.85
C THR A 144 11.93 1.21 8.60
N ILE A 145 12.60 2.15 9.26
CA ILE A 145 14.05 2.17 9.43
C ILE A 145 14.32 1.57 10.79
N GLU A 146 14.88 0.38 10.81
CA GLU A 146 15.09 -0.43 12.01
C GLU A 146 16.58 -0.62 12.25
N ARG A 147 16.95 -0.90 13.49
CA ARG A 147 18.31 -1.30 13.84
C ARG A 147 18.37 -2.82 14.00
N ASP A 148 19.38 -3.43 13.39
CA ASP A 148 19.71 -4.86 13.53
C ASP A 148 21.19 -5.00 13.90
N GLY A 149 21.46 -5.17 15.20
CA GLY A 149 22.83 -5.13 15.73
C GLY A 149 23.47 -3.76 15.57
N ASP A 150 24.54 -3.68 14.78
CA ASP A 150 25.24 -2.46 14.37
C ASP A 150 24.70 -1.87 13.05
N LYS A 151 23.74 -2.52 12.40
CA LYS A 151 23.21 -2.10 11.10
C LYS A 151 21.94 -1.27 11.24
N ILE A 152 21.78 -0.33 10.33
CA ILE A 152 20.52 0.35 10.04
C ILE A 152 19.94 -0.26 8.78
N CYS A 153 18.69 -0.69 8.84
CA CYS A 153 18.03 -1.45 7.80
C CYS A 153 16.70 -0.80 7.42
N LEU A 154 16.35 -0.86 6.14
CA LEU A 154 15.01 -0.61 5.63
C LEU A 154 14.20 -1.89 5.67
N ARG A 155 12.98 -1.83 6.19
CA ARG A 155 11.94 -2.84 6.02
C ARG A 155 10.70 -2.20 5.45
N ARG A 156 10.03 -2.89 4.55
CA ARG A 156 8.79 -2.43 3.92
C ARG A 156 7.75 -3.51 4.07
N LYS A 157 6.52 -3.11 4.34
CA LYS A 157 5.39 -4.03 4.39
C LYS A 157 4.24 -3.46 3.58
N GLN A 158 3.53 -4.34 2.90
CA GLN A 158 2.25 -3.99 2.29
C GLN A 158 1.24 -5.09 2.57
N SER A 159 0.02 -4.66 2.87
CA SER A 159 -1.11 -5.53 3.19
C SER A 159 -2.29 -5.15 2.31
N VAL A 160 -3.02 -6.16 1.85
CA VAL A 160 -4.36 -6.00 1.28
C VAL A 160 -5.29 -6.99 1.95
N THR A 161 -6.44 -6.49 2.40
CA THR A 161 -7.56 -7.30 2.87
C THR A 161 -8.74 -7.18 1.90
N ASN A 162 -9.72 -8.08 2.03
CA ASN A 162 -11.02 -7.92 1.39
C ASN A 162 -11.98 -7.05 2.26
N GLY A 163 -11.54 -6.71 3.48
CA GLY A 163 -12.25 -5.98 4.54
C GLY A 163 -13.74 -6.23 4.62
N GLY A 164 -14.08 -7.52 4.59
CA GLY A 164 -15.44 -8.01 4.80
C GLY A 164 -16.35 -7.94 3.59
N ALA A 165 -15.90 -7.47 2.42
CA ALA A 165 -16.73 -7.46 1.21
C ALA A 165 -17.09 -8.90 0.81
N ARG A 166 -18.39 -9.17 0.72
CA ARG A 166 -18.92 -10.47 0.28
C ARG A 166 -19.57 -10.31 -1.08
N PHE A 167 -18.93 -10.84 -2.11
CA PHE A 167 -19.51 -10.95 -3.43
C PHE A 167 -20.18 -12.31 -3.59
N VAL A 168 -21.42 -12.31 -4.11
CA VAL A 168 -22.11 -13.54 -4.48
C VAL A 168 -21.62 -13.96 -5.85
N TRP A 169 -20.73 -14.94 -5.88
CA TRP A 169 -20.19 -15.47 -7.13
C TRP A 169 -21.06 -16.60 -7.68
N ASN A 170 -21.25 -16.60 -8.99
CA ASN A 170 -21.85 -17.72 -9.70
C ASN A 170 -20.92 -18.95 -9.66
N SER A 171 -21.52 -20.13 -9.52
CA SER A 171 -20.79 -21.40 -9.47
C SER A 171 -20.08 -21.68 -10.80
N ASN A 172 -18.95 -22.40 -10.75
CA ASN A 172 -18.17 -22.86 -11.92
C ASN A 172 -17.48 -21.78 -12.76
N ASN A 173 -17.28 -20.57 -12.21
CA ASN A 173 -16.60 -19.46 -12.89
C ASN A 173 -17.17 -19.16 -14.30
N ASN A 174 -18.45 -19.45 -14.51
CA ASN A 174 -19.15 -19.14 -15.74
C ASN A 174 -20.58 -18.70 -15.40
N ASN A 175 -21.17 -17.95 -16.32
CA ASN A 175 -22.55 -17.49 -16.22
C ASN A 175 -23.50 -18.42 -17.00
N ASP A 176 -23.15 -19.71 -17.12
CA ASP A 176 -23.98 -20.75 -17.71
C ASP A 176 -24.74 -21.52 -16.62
N THR A 177 -26.03 -21.80 -16.86
CA THR A 177 -26.74 -22.79 -16.05
C THR A 177 -26.27 -24.21 -16.41
N ALA A 178 -26.45 -25.17 -15.51
CA ALA A 178 -26.20 -26.58 -15.79
C ALA A 178 -26.99 -27.13 -17.00
N ALA A 179 -28.13 -26.51 -17.33
CA ALA A 179 -28.97 -26.84 -18.48
C ALA A 179 -28.61 -26.02 -19.75
N GLY A 180 -27.50 -25.27 -19.76
CA GLY A 180 -27.04 -24.48 -20.93
C GLY A 180 -27.65 -23.07 -21.07
N GLY A 181 -28.62 -22.69 -20.23
CA GLY A 181 -29.21 -21.35 -20.14
C GLY A 181 -28.27 -20.27 -19.56
N MET A 182 -28.73 -19.01 -19.52
CA MET A 182 -27.96 -17.85 -19.03
C MET A 182 -28.20 -17.60 -17.54
N ARG A 183 -27.18 -17.11 -16.81
CA ARG A 183 -27.30 -16.61 -15.44
C ARG A 183 -26.77 -15.19 -15.35
N ASN A 184 -27.57 -14.29 -14.79
CA ASN A 184 -27.07 -12.97 -14.42
C ASN A 184 -26.16 -13.10 -13.20
N GLY A 185 -25.15 -12.24 -13.10
CA GLY A 185 -24.28 -12.16 -11.94
C GLY A 185 -22.80 -12.14 -12.29
N TRP A 186 -21.98 -12.38 -11.27
CA TRP A 186 -20.54 -12.21 -11.30
C TRP A 186 -19.79 -13.54 -11.20
N THR A 187 -18.67 -13.67 -11.91
CA THR A 187 -17.71 -14.77 -11.76
C THR A 187 -16.31 -14.23 -11.43
N HIS A 188 -15.53 -15.00 -10.68
CA HIS A 188 -14.16 -14.63 -10.27
C HIS A 188 -13.11 -15.47 -11.01
N GLY A 189 -12.01 -14.86 -11.43
CA GLY A 189 -10.94 -15.53 -12.18
C GLY A 189 -9.98 -16.37 -11.36
N GLY A 190 -9.96 -16.14 -10.04
CA GLY A 190 -9.03 -16.79 -9.13
C GLY A 190 -9.58 -16.75 -7.71
N ASN A 191 -9.04 -15.89 -6.85
CA ASN A 191 -9.48 -15.80 -5.46
C ASN A 191 -10.87 -15.11 -5.36
N PRO A 192 -11.92 -15.78 -4.84
CA PRO A 192 -13.25 -15.17 -4.67
C PRO A 192 -13.29 -14.08 -3.59
N ASN A 193 -12.27 -13.98 -2.74
CA ASN A 193 -12.11 -12.90 -1.77
C ASN A 193 -11.30 -11.74 -2.32
N GLY A 194 -11.09 -11.66 -3.64
CA GLY A 194 -10.42 -10.54 -4.27
C GLY A 194 -11.20 -9.24 -4.07
N TRP A 195 -10.49 -8.18 -3.70
CA TRP A 195 -11.06 -6.85 -3.55
C TRP A 195 -11.11 -6.14 -4.91
N VAL A 196 -12.27 -5.61 -5.30
CA VAL A 196 -12.45 -4.91 -6.58
C VAL A 196 -11.66 -3.61 -6.58
N ALA A 197 -10.76 -3.47 -7.55
CA ALA A 197 -9.80 -2.36 -7.59
C ALA A 197 -9.98 -1.42 -8.79
N ALA A 198 -10.38 -1.94 -9.95
CA ALA A 198 -10.60 -1.10 -11.14
C ALA A 198 -11.56 -1.76 -12.11
N GLN A 199 -12.27 -0.95 -12.91
CA GLN A 199 -12.99 -1.44 -14.08
C GLN A 199 -12.02 -1.62 -15.24
N ILE A 200 -12.12 -2.75 -15.95
CA ILE A 200 -11.34 -3.04 -17.16
C ILE A 200 -12.12 -2.61 -18.40
N ASP A 201 -13.35 -3.13 -18.55
CA ASP A 201 -14.18 -2.93 -19.74
C ASP A 201 -15.67 -2.99 -19.36
N TYR A 202 -16.50 -2.34 -20.17
CA TYR A 202 -17.95 -2.38 -20.09
C TYR A 202 -18.54 -2.35 -21.49
N LYS A 203 -19.47 -3.27 -21.74
CA LYS A 203 -20.21 -3.34 -23.00
C LYS A 203 -21.70 -3.46 -22.72
N ALA A 204 -22.49 -2.79 -23.55
CA ALA A 204 -23.94 -2.87 -23.53
C ALA A 204 -24.49 -2.97 -24.95
N GLY A 205 -25.54 -3.77 -25.10
CA GLY A 205 -26.23 -3.97 -26.37
C GLY A 205 -25.65 -5.12 -27.20
N GLY A 206 -26.52 -5.72 -28.01
CA GLY A 206 -26.17 -6.86 -28.87
C GLY A 206 -26.04 -8.19 -28.14
N ASN A 207 -25.47 -9.18 -28.83
CA ASN A 207 -25.26 -10.55 -28.35
C ASN A 207 -23.92 -10.68 -27.63
N ILE A 208 -23.80 -10.08 -26.45
CA ILE A 208 -22.60 -10.18 -25.61
C ILE A 208 -22.47 -11.60 -25.09
N GLN A 209 -21.24 -12.11 -25.11
CA GLN A 209 -20.98 -13.46 -24.64
C GLN A 209 -20.97 -13.51 -23.11
N LYS A 210 -21.81 -14.38 -22.57
CA LYS A 210 -21.91 -14.71 -21.14
C LYS A 210 -20.64 -15.35 -20.56
N ARG A 211 -19.85 -16.00 -21.43
CA ARG A 211 -18.60 -16.65 -21.04
C ARG A 211 -17.45 -15.65 -21.07
N ARG A 212 -16.68 -15.70 -20.01
CA ARG A 212 -15.39 -15.05 -19.88
C ARG A 212 -14.46 -15.45 -21.04
N GLY A 213 -13.78 -14.47 -21.65
CA GLY A 213 -12.76 -14.70 -22.67
C GLY A 213 -13.28 -15.05 -24.06
N GLY A 214 -14.59 -14.92 -24.30
CA GLY A 214 -15.15 -15.08 -25.63
C GLY A 214 -14.89 -13.88 -26.55
N SER A 215 -15.00 -14.08 -27.87
CA SER A 215 -14.79 -13.07 -28.92
C SER A 215 -15.65 -11.81 -28.81
N ASN A 216 -16.84 -11.90 -28.22
CA ASN A 216 -17.72 -10.75 -27.94
C ASN A 216 -18.01 -10.59 -26.43
N ALA A 217 -17.07 -10.99 -25.59
CA ALA A 217 -17.11 -10.72 -24.14
C ALA A 217 -16.42 -9.38 -23.83
N CYS A 218 -16.60 -8.88 -22.60
CA CYS A 218 -15.79 -7.78 -22.09
C CYS A 218 -14.32 -8.23 -21.95
N SER A 219 -13.39 -7.33 -22.25
CA SER A 219 -11.95 -7.59 -22.14
C SER A 219 -11.58 -7.98 -20.71
N LEU A 220 -10.63 -8.88 -20.56
CA LEU A 220 -10.08 -9.28 -19.25
C LEU A 220 -8.62 -8.85 -19.08
N SER A 221 -8.09 -8.13 -20.06
CA SER A 221 -6.71 -7.64 -20.04
C SER A 221 -6.60 -6.59 -18.96
N ASP A 222 -5.87 -6.91 -17.89
CA ASP A 222 -5.62 -6.01 -16.78
C ASP A 222 -4.68 -4.87 -17.22
N PRO A 223 -5.14 -3.61 -17.25
CA PRO A 223 -4.31 -2.47 -17.63
C PRO A 223 -3.60 -1.85 -16.42
N THR A 224 -3.81 -2.37 -15.21
CA THR A 224 -3.38 -1.73 -13.98
C THR A 224 -2.00 -2.19 -13.53
N ASP A 225 -1.31 -1.29 -12.86
CA ASP A 225 -0.05 -1.50 -12.17
C ASP A 225 -0.12 -0.70 -10.86
N TYR A 226 -0.09 -1.39 -9.73
CA TYR A 226 -0.15 -0.76 -8.41
C TYR A 226 1.23 -0.67 -7.75
N GLU A 227 2.32 -0.94 -8.46
CA GLU A 227 3.68 -0.67 -7.96
C GLU A 227 3.80 0.80 -7.52
N SER A 228 4.42 1.04 -6.37
CA SER A 228 4.68 2.40 -5.86
C SER A 228 6.17 2.58 -5.60
N ILE A 229 6.73 3.66 -6.12
CA ILE A 229 8.16 3.99 -5.95
C ILE A 229 8.29 5.41 -5.46
N TRP A 230 9.06 5.56 -4.39
CA TRP A 230 9.41 6.81 -3.75
C TRP A 230 10.91 6.99 -3.78
N ARG A 231 11.34 8.23 -4.02
CA ARG A 231 12.76 8.57 -4.04
C ARG A 231 12.99 9.90 -3.37
N GLY A 232 14.15 10.03 -2.73
CA GLY A 232 14.63 11.29 -2.21
C GLY A 232 15.88 11.07 -1.38
N LYS A 233 15.92 11.65 -0.18
CA LYS A 233 17.10 11.70 0.67
C LYS A 233 16.78 11.20 2.07
N LEU A 234 17.66 10.38 2.63
CA LEU A 234 17.64 9.95 4.02
C LEU A 234 18.91 10.45 4.71
N VAL A 235 18.74 11.11 5.85
CA VAL A 235 19.81 11.51 6.75
C VAL A 235 19.64 10.72 8.04
N ILE A 236 20.63 9.90 8.38
CA ILE A 236 20.68 9.16 9.64
C ILE A 236 21.64 9.94 10.56
N THR A 237 21.15 10.34 11.73
CA THR A 237 21.98 10.98 12.77
C THR A 237 22.20 9.99 13.90
N PRO A 238 23.40 9.38 14.01
CA PRO A 238 23.71 8.48 15.10
C PRO A 238 23.70 9.19 16.45
N GLY A 239 23.49 8.43 17.51
CA GLY A 239 23.53 8.93 18.87
C GLY A 239 23.63 7.85 19.93
N TYR A 240 23.49 8.31 21.17
CA TYR A 240 23.55 7.48 22.36
C TYR A 240 22.41 7.81 23.33
N ILE A 241 21.69 6.79 23.77
CA ILE A 241 20.80 6.84 24.92
C ILE A 241 21.48 6.08 26.05
N LYS A 242 21.61 6.70 27.23
CA LYS A 242 22.16 6.02 28.39
C LYS A 242 21.24 4.84 28.77
N PRO A 243 21.77 3.60 28.85
CA PRO A 243 21.00 2.42 29.25
C PRO A 243 20.43 2.55 30.66
#